data_AF-A0A1Y2CRA0-F1
#
_entry.id   AF-A0A1Y2CRA0-F1
#
_cell.length_a   1.000
_cell.length_b   1.000
_cell.length_c   1.000
_cell.angle_alpha   90.00
_cell.angle_beta   90.00
_cell.angle_gamma   90.00
#
_symmetry.space_group_name_H-M   'P 1'
#
loop_
_entity.id
_entity.type
_entity.pdbx_description
1 polymer ?
#
loop_
_entity_poly.entity_id
_entity_poly.type
_entity_poly.pdbx_seq_one_letter_code
_entity_poly.pdbx_strand_id
1 'polypeptide(L)'
;MQFKLQLFILLVTLLVLSIDAALLRKSTKPQPPIIKKRQPQELACGTGLTMCNERCVNLFTSENHCGSCGSFCPGHCLDGTCTSLKKRNHF
;
A
#
# COMPACT_ATOMS: atom_id res chain seq x y z
N MET A 1 -57.93 20.04 22.81
CA MET A 1 -57.26 18.72 22.58
C MET A 1 -56.28 18.77 21.39
N GLN A 2 -56.65 19.37 20.25
CA GLN A 2 -55.80 19.44 19.04
C GLN A 2 -54.48 20.22 19.21
N PHE A 3 -54.46 21.35 19.93
CA PHE A 3 -53.24 22.15 20.16
C PHE A 3 -52.16 21.40 20.96
N LYS A 4 -52.57 20.59 21.95
CA LYS A 4 -51.65 19.80 22.76
C LYS A 4 -51.05 18.64 21.95
N LEU A 5 -51.83 18.07 21.04
CA LEU A 5 -51.40 17.03 20.10
C LEU A 5 -50.45 17.58 19.03
N GLN A 6 -50.76 18.75 18.45
CA GLN A 6 -49.88 19.48 17.52
C GLN A 6 -48.54 19.85 18.17
N LEU A 7 -48.55 20.35 19.42
CA LEU A 7 -47.34 20.68 20.15
C LEU A 7 -46.49 19.43 20.42
N PHE A 8 -47.11 18.30 20.76
CA PHE A 8 -46.40 17.03 20.97
C PHE A 8 -45.77 16.50 19.68
N ILE A 9 -46.51 16.55 18.57
CA ILE A 9 -46.00 16.16 17.24
C ILE A 9 -44.82 17.03 16.83
N LEU A 10 -44.90 18.35 17.03
CA LEU A 10 -43.81 19.28 16.74
C LEU A 10 -42.54 19.00 17.57
N LEU A 11 -42.70 18.65 18.84
CA LEU A 11 -41.56 18.27 19.69
C LEU A 11 -40.92 16.96 19.24
N VAL A 12 -41.73 15.97 18.85
CA VAL A 12 -41.23 14.67 18.36
C VAL A 12 -40.49 14.82 17.03
N THR A 13 -41.00 15.62 16.09
CA THR A 13 -40.33 15.85 14.80
C THR A 13 -39.01 16.59 14.96
N LEU A 14 -38.92 17.57 15.86
CA LEU A 14 -37.66 18.26 16.18
C LEU A 14 -36.61 17.30 16.77
N LEU A 15 -37.03 16.38 17.64
CA LEU A 15 -36.13 15.36 18.20
C LEU A 15 -35.63 14.39 17.11
N VAL A 16 -36.51 13.91 16.22
CA VAL A 16 -36.14 12.97 15.15
C VAL A 16 -35.15 13.61 14.16
N LEU A 17 -35.40 14.86 13.73
CA LEU A 17 -34.50 15.61 12.83
C LEU A 17 -33.09 15.79 13.42
N SER A 18 -32.97 15.93 14.75
CA SER A 18 -31.68 16.05 15.42
C SER A 18 -30.90 14.73 15.45
N ILE A 19 -31.60 13.59 15.50
CA ILE A 19 -31.00 12.24 15.51
C ILE A 19 -30.51 11.88 14.10
N ASP A 20 -31.31 12.12 13.06
CA ASP A 20 -30.93 11.86 11.67
C ASP A 20 -29.68 12.65 11.24
N ALA A 21 -29.59 13.92 11.66
CA ALA A 21 -28.42 14.76 11.40
C ALA A 21 -27.13 14.23 12.06
N ALA A 22 -27.25 13.56 13.22
CA ALA A 22 -26.11 12.94 13.90
C ALA A 22 -25.66 11.64 13.21
N LEU A 23 -26.57 10.89 12.59
CA LEU A 23 -26.29 9.64 11.89
C LEU A 23 -25.62 9.87 10.52
N LEU A 24 -26.00 10.93 9.80
CA LEU A 24 -25.41 11.27 8.51
C LEU A 24 -23.94 11.72 8.60
N ARG A 25 -23.44 12.11 9.77
CA ARG A 25 -22.02 12.47 9.96
C ARG A 25 -21.10 11.27 10.20
N LYS A 26 -21.63 10.08 10.51
CA LYS A 26 -20.81 8.89 10.83
C LYS A 26 -20.52 7.98 9.64
N SER A 27 -21.26 8.10 8.54
CA SER A 27 -21.18 7.17 7.42
C SER A 27 -20.59 7.84 6.19
N THR A 28 -19.27 7.99 6.18
CA THR A 28 -18.36 7.97 5.01
C THR A 28 -17.08 8.72 5.41
N LYS A 29 -16.16 8.04 6.13
CA LYS A 29 -14.76 8.30 5.82
C LYS A 29 -14.60 7.83 4.38
N PRO A 30 -14.20 8.68 3.42
CA PRO A 30 -13.70 8.17 2.16
C PRO A 30 -12.54 7.26 2.55
N GLN A 31 -12.70 5.94 2.37
CA GLN A 31 -11.53 5.09 2.36
C GLN A 31 -10.65 5.65 1.24
N PRO A 32 -9.42 6.10 1.54
CA PRO A 32 -8.51 6.48 0.47
C PRO A 32 -8.45 5.28 -0.48
N PRO A 33 -8.44 5.48 -1.81
CA PRO A 33 -8.24 4.37 -2.72
C PRO A 33 -6.97 3.68 -2.25
N ILE A 34 -7.11 2.42 -1.83
CA ILE A 34 -5.97 1.53 -1.66
C ILE A 34 -5.48 1.30 -3.08
N ILE A 35 -4.77 2.28 -3.63
CA ILE A 35 -3.89 2.03 -4.75
C ILE A 35 -2.99 0.93 -4.17
N LYS A 36 -3.09 -0.29 -4.72
CA LYS A 36 -1.99 -1.25 -4.67
C LYS A 36 -0.79 -0.61 -5.36
N LYS A 37 -0.24 0.47 -4.79
CA LYS A 37 1.13 0.85 -5.04
C LYS A 37 1.89 -0.29 -4.41
N ARG A 38 2.48 -1.12 -5.25
CA ARG A 38 3.61 -2.00 -4.91
C ARG A 38 4.38 -1.28 -3.79
N GLN A 39 4.26 -1.80 -2.57
CA GLN A 39 4.47 -1.05 -1.32
C GLN A 39 5.80 -0.29 -1.32
N PRO A 40 5.92 0.81 -0.54
CA PRO A 40 7.23 1.33 -0.18
C PRO A 40 7.91 0.26 0.68
N GLN A 41 8.64 -0.65 0.02
CA GLN A 41 9.37 -1.77 0.63
C GLN A 41 10.57 -1.30 1.46
N GLU A 42 10.75 0.01 1.62
CA GLU A 42 11.78 0.67 2.42
C GLU A 42 11.61 0.46 3.94
N LEU A 43 10.41 0.10 4.43
CA LEU A 43 10.20 -0.11 5.87
C LEU A 43 10.54 -1.55 6.32
N ALA A 44 10.48 -2.52 5.40
CA ALA A 44 10.76 -3.93 5.72
C ALA A 44 12.23 -4.29 5.50
N CYS A 45 12.88 -3.63 4.55
CA CYS A 45 14.29 -3.77 4.26
C CYS A 45 14.96 -2.41 4.38
N GLY A 46 16.14 -2.34 5.01
CA GLY A 46 16.90 -1.09 5.09
C GLY A 46 17.24 -0.52 3.72
N THR A 47 17.69 0.73 3.69
CA THR A 47 17.98 1.45 2.44
C THR A 47 18.92 0.70 1.51
N GLY A 48 18.55 0.65 0.23
CA GLY A 48 19.29 -0.06 -0.81
C GLY A 48 19.03 -1.57 -0.88
N LEU A 49 18.11 -2.09 -0.06
CA LEU A 49 17.69 -3.49 -0.08
C LEU A 49 16.26 -3.63 -0.58
N THR A 50 15.99 -4.71 -1.29
CA THR A 50 14.65 -5.10 -1.76
C THR A 50 14.25 -6.40 -1.09
N MET A 51 12.99 -6.48 -0.65
CA MET A 51 12.44 -7.73 -0.12
C MET A 51 12.22 -8.71 -1.28
N CYS A 52 13.03 -9.77 -1.33
CA CYS A 52 12.87 -10.89 -2.24
C CYS A 52 12.46 -12.13 -1.45
N ASN A 53 11.21 -12.56 -1.63
CA ASN A 53 10.55 -13.54 -0.77
C ASN A 53 10.55 -13.06 0.68
N GLU A 54 11.30 -13.72 1.56
CA GLU A 54 11.39 -13.42 3.00
C GLU A 54 12.78 -12.88 3.40
N ARG A 55 13.57 -12.42 2.42
CA ARG A 55 14.92 -11.89 2.67
C ARG A 55 15.11 -10.54 2.00
N CYS A 56 15.80 -9.65 2.70
CA CYS A 56 16.28 -8.40 2.14
C CYS A 56 17.57 -8.65 1.36
N VAL A 57 17.54 -8.36 0.06
CA VAL A 57 18.69 -8.54 -0.84
C VAL A 57 18.98 -7.25 -1.59
N ASN A 58 20.24 -7.01 -1.90
CA ASN A 58 20.63 -5.89 -2.72
C ASN A 58 20.58 -6.30 -4.20
N LEU A 59 19.61 -5.77 -4.95
CA LEU A 59 19.45 -6.08 -6.38
C LEU A 59 20.61 -5.55 -7.24
N PHE A 60 21.42 -4.62 -6.71
CA PHE A 60 22.52 -4.00 -7.44
C PHE A 60 23.82 -4.79 -7.38
N THR A 61 23.95 -5.71 -6.41
CA THR A 61 25.19 -6.44 -6.12
C THR A 61 25.00 -7.95 -5.98
N SER A 62 23.78 -8.44 -5.73
CA SER A 62 23.52 -9.86 -5.56
C SER A 62 23.50 -10.60 -6.89
N GLU A 63 24.44 -11.53 -7.09
CA GLU A 63 24.49 -12.42 -8.26
C GLU A 63 23.20 -13.25 -8.42
N ASN A 64 22.54 -13.65 -7.33
CA ASN A 64 21.30 -14.45 -7.38
C ASN A 64 20.02 -13.61 -7.60
N HIS A 65 20.13 -12.28 -7.61
CA HIS A 65 18.98 -11.36 -7.66
C HIS A 65 19.30 -10.09 -8.48
N CYS A 66 20.13 -10.19 -9.51
CA CYS A 66 20.69 -9.04 -10.20
C CYS A 66 19.62 -8.29 -10.98
N GLY A 67 19.36 -7.03 -10.62
CA GLY A 67 18.32 -6.18 -11.19
C GLY A 67 16.88 -6.57 -10.83
N SER A 68 16.61 -7.82 -10.44
CA SER A 68 15.30 -8.29 -9.98
C SER A 68 15.39 -9.57 -9.14
N CYS A 69 14.40 -9.80 -8.27
CA CYS A 69 14.35 -10.97 -7.39
C CYS A 69 14.40 -12.28 -8.17
N GLY A 70 15.36 -13.16 -7.85
CA GLY A 70 15.51 -14.48 -8.48
C GLY A 70 16.21 -14.43 -9.83
N SER A 71 16.65 -13.25 -10.28
CA SER A 71 17.43 -13.12 -11.50
C SER A 71 18.89 -13.49 -11.23
N PHE A 72 19.22 -14.75 -11.50
CA PHE A 72 20.59 -15.23 -11.41
C PHE A 72 21.46 -14.65 -12.54
N CYS A 73 22.62 -14.13 -12.17
CA CYS A 73 23.66 -13.64 -13.06
C CYS A 73 24.88 -14.58 -12.98
N PRO A 74 25.28 -15.24 -14.07
CA PRO A 74 26.46 -16.12 -14.10
C PRO A 74 27.81 -15.37 -14.10
N GLY A 75 27.80 -14.05 -13.94
CA GLY A 75 28.97 -13.18 -13.86
C GLY A 75 28.82 -12.19 -12.71
N HIS A 76 29.30 -10.95 -12.88
CA HIS A 76 29.18 -9.95 -11.82
C HIS A 76 27.90 -9.13 -11.96
N CYS A 77 27.22 -8.92 -10.84
CA CYS A 77 26.15 -7.94 -10.77
C CYS A 77 26.72 -6.55 -10.45
N LEU A 78 26.68 -5.64 -11.42
CA LEU A 78 27.16 -4.27 -11.28
C LEU A 78 26.00 -3.31 -11.54
N ASP A 79 25.63 -2.53 -10.53
CA ASP A 79 24.51 -1.58 -10.57
C ASP A 79 23.22 -2.20 -11.14
N GLY A 80 22.94 -3.45 -10.75
CA GLY A 80 21.74 -4.18 -11.16
C GLY A 80 21.79 -4.71 -12.59
N THR A 81 22.95 -4.61 -13.24
CA THR A 81 23.19 -5.13 -14.58
C THR A 81 24.10 -6.35 -14.49
N CYS A 82 23.67 -7.45 -15.11
CA CYS A 82 24.46 -8.65 -15.20
C CYS A 82 25.60 -8.46 -16.21
N THR A 83 26.82 -8.36 -15.73
CA THR A 83 28.02 -8.36 -16.56
C THR A 83 28.52 -9.80 -16.67
N SER A 84 28.16 -10.45 -17.79
CA SER A 84 28.78 -11.70 -18.17
C SER A 84 30.29 -11.49 -18.26
N LEU A 85 31.07 -12.26 -17.51
CA LEU A 85 32.46 -12.51 -17.88
C LEU A 85 32.40 -13.30 -19.18
N LYS A 86 32.24 -12.58 -20.31
CA LYS A 86 32.39 -13.15 -21.63
C LYS A 86 33.80 -13.71 -21.65
N LYS A 87 33.95 -15.02 -21.46
CA LYS A 87 35.20 -15.72 -21.77
C LYS A 87 35.43 -15.54 -23.27
N ARG A 88 35.97 -14.39 -23.66
CA ARG A 88 36.67 -14.25 -24.93
C ARG A 88 37.94 -15.05 -24.73
N ASN A 89 38.02 -16.19 -25.43
CA ASN A 89 39.08 -17.20 -25.43
C ASN A 89 38.63 -18.50 -24.74
N HIS A 90 37.69 -19.20 -25.37
CA HIS A 90 37.72 -20.66 -25.37
C HIS A 90 38.53 -21.05 -26.61
N PHE A 91 39.79 -21.47 -26.39
CA PHE A 91 40.56 -22.23 -27.38
C PHE A 91 39.93 -23.62 -27.56
#